data_AF-A0A239MKH4-F1
#
_entry.id   AF-A0A239MKH4-F1
#
_cell.length_a   1.000
_cell.length_b   1.000
_cell.length_c   1.000
_cell.angle_alpha   90.00
_cell.angle_beta   90.00
_cell.angle_gamma   90.00
#
_symmetry.space_group_name_H-M   'P 1'
#
loop_
_entity.id
_entity.type
_entity.pdbx_description
1 polymer ?
#
loop_
_entity_poly.entity_id
_entity_poly.type
_entity_poly.pdbx_seq_one_letter_code
_entity_poly.pdbx_strand_id
1 'polypeptide(L)' 'MLHRAVQYDVQEVQPGLWRWNIYLGNRSVQGPVKFRSRELAVEACHGEINDGIERTRRQAARR' A
#
# COMPACT_ATOMS: atom_id res chain seq x y z
N MET A 1 -2.02 -7.79 7.87
CA MET A 1 -3.05 -8.42 7.02
C MET A 1 -2.38 -9.21 5.91
N LEU A 2 -3.09 -10.15 5.26
CA LEU A 2 -2.55 -10.98 4.17
C LEU A 2 -3.53 -10.94 2.98
N HIS A 3 -3.04 -10.69 1.77
CA HIS A 3 -3.81 -10.77 0.53
C HIS A 3 -2.98 -11.45 -0.55
N ARG A 4 -3.47 -12.55 -1.15
CA ARG A 4 -2.74 -13.34 -2.18
C ARG A 4 -1.30 -13.69 -1.78
N ALA A 5 -1.11 -14.18 -0.55
CA ALA A 5 0.21 -14.49 0.04
C ALA A 5 1.17 -13.28 0.22
N VAL A 6 0.70 -12.06 -0.02
CA VAL A 6 1.44 -10.83 0.24
C VAL A 6 1.00 -10.26 1.59
N GLN A 7 1.96 -10.02 2.48
CA GLN A 7 1.71 -9.34 3.74
C GLN A 7 1.54 -7.84 3.49
N TYR A 8 0.55 -7.24 4.11
CA TYR A 8 0.35 -5.79 4.06
C TYR A 8 -0.25 -5.28 5.36
N ASP A 9 -0.10 -3.98 5.58
CA ASP A 9 -0.62 -3.26 6.73
C ASP A 9 -1.20 -1.92 6.28
N VAL A 10 -2.12 -1.36 7.06
CA VAL A 10 -2.73 -0.05 6.78
C VAL A 10 -2.67 0.78 8.04
N GLN A 11 -1.96 1.90 7.96
CA GLN A 11 -1.71 2.79 9.08
C GLN A 11 -2.31 4.16 8.81
N GLU A 12 -2.85 4.75 9.87
CA GLU A 12 -3.16 6.16 9.90
C GLU A 12 -1.86 6.94 10.14
N VAL A 13 -1.47 7.77 9.19
CA VAL A 13 -0.21 8.52 9.24
C VAL A 13 -0.44 9.94 9.75
N GLN A 14 -1.63 10.48 9.51
CA GLN A 14 -2.13 11.74 10.04
C GLN A 14 -3.63 11.57 10.33
N PRO A 15 -4.23 12.39 11.21
CA PRO A 15 -5.66 12.29 11.51
C PRO A 15 -6.51 12.35 10.24
N GLY A 16 -7.25 11.27 9.96
CA GLY A 16 -8.08 11.15 8.76
C GLY A 16 -7.31 10.87 7.46
N LEU A 17 -6.00 10.56 7.52
CA LEU A 17 -5.18 10.18 6.37
C LEU A 17 -4.49 8.83 6.60
N TRP A 18 -4.89 7.89 5.77
CA TRP A 18 -4.47 6.51 5.80
C TRP A 18 -3.49 6.22 4.67
N ARG A 19 -2.58 5.27 4.94
CA ARG A 19 -1.61 4.73 3.99
C ARG A 19 -1.55 3.22 4.14
N TRP A 20 -1.41 2.51 3.03
CA TRP A 20 -1.09 1.09 3.04
C TRP A 20 0.42 0.85 2.89
N ASN A 21 0.91 -0.24 3.47
CA ASN A 21 2.28 -0.71 3.40
C ASN A 21 2.25 -2.19 3.01
N ILE A 22 2.94 -2.56 1.95
CA ILE A 22 3.04 -3.94 1.48
C ILE A 22 4.44 -4.46 1.82
N TYR A 23 4.54 -5.67 2.36
CA TYR A 23 5.79 -6.34 2.70
C TYR A 23 6.03 -7.52 1.75
N LEU A 24 7.09 -7.42 0.96
CA LEU A 24 7.56 -8.38 -0.04
C LEU A 24 8.91 -8.96 0.42
N GLY A 25 8.89 -9.75 1.50
CA GLY A 25 10.11 -10.29 2.12
C GLY A 25 11.06 -9.17 2.56
N ASN A 26 12.16 -8.98 1.83
CA ASN A 26 13.17 -7.96 2.13
C ASN A 26 12.84 -6.54 1.64
N ARG A 27 11.70 -6.36 0.97
CA ARG A 27 11.28 -5.05 0.45
C ARG A 27 9.94 -4.66 1.02
N SER A 28 9.76 -3.39 1.30
CA SER A 28 8.44 -2.83 1.62
C SER A 28 8.06 -1.77 0.60
N VAL A 29 6.81 -1.80 0.15
CA VAL A 29 6.25 -0.83 -0.77
C VAL A 29 5.22 -0.01 -0.01
N GLN A 30 5.42 1.31 0.02
CA GLN A 30 4.53 2.23 0.72
C GLN A 30 3.61 2.90 -0.30
N GLY A 31 2.32 2.85 -0.01
CA GLY A 31 1.31 3.57 -0.79
C GLY A 31 1.32 5.07 -0.54
N PRO A 32 0.52 5.82 -1.31
CA PRO A 32 0.34 7.25 -1.09
C PRO A 32 -0.48 7.55 0.18
N VAL A 33 -0.11 8.62 0.91
CA VAL A 33 -0.82 9.11 2.10
C VAL A 33 -1.94 10.06 1.67
N LYS A 34 -2.99 9.52 1.05
CA LYS A 34 -4.12 10.32 0.52
C LYS A 34 -5.49 9.76 0.82
N PHE A 35 -5.56 8.60 1.48
CA PHE A 35 -6.83 7.90 1.69
C PHE A 35 -7.52 8.47 2.93
N ARG A 36 -8.79 8.87 2.80
CA ARG A 36 -9.56 9.45 3.91
C ARG A 36 -10.13 8.42 4.88
N SER A 37 -10.02 7.14 4.53
CA SER A 37 -10.57 6.04 5.30
C SER A 37 -9.66 4.82 5.17
N ARG A 38 -9.64 4.00 6.22
CA ARG A 38 -8.90 2.74 6.24
C ARG A 38 -9.34 1.81 5.12
N GLU A 39 -10.64 1.70 4.88
CA GLU A 39 -11.22 0.82 3.85
C GLU A 39 -10.74 1.20 2.44
N LEU A 40 -10.76 2.49 2.11
CA LEU A 40 -10.24 3.00 0.83
C LEU A 40 -8.75 2.69 0.65
N ALA A 41 -7.96 2.79 1.73
CA ALA A 41 -6.55 2.41 1.69
C ALA A 41 -6.37 0.89 1.51
N VAL A 42 -7.23 0.06 2.11
CA VAL A 42 -7.21 -1.40 1.92
C VAL A 42 -7.58 -1.78 0.49
N GLU A 43 -8.64 -1.21 -0.07
CA GLU A 43 -9.06 -1.49 -1.46
C GLU A 43 -7.97 -1.08 -2.47
N ALA A 44 -7.37 0.09 -2.27
CA ALA A 44 -6.25 0.53 -3.10
C ALA A 44 -5.01 -0.37 -2.95
N CYS A 45 -4.74 -0.86 -1.74
CA CYS A 45 -3.67 -1.83 -1.48
C CYS A 45 -3.91 -3.13 -2.26
N HIS A 46 -5.13 -3.67 -2.20
CA HIS A 46 -5.50 -4.88 -2.95
C HIS A 46 -5.37 -4.65 -4.45
N GLY A 47 -5.78 -3.48 -4.95
CA GLY A 47 -5.58 -3.09 -6.34
C GLY A 47 -4.11 -3.16 -6.76
N GLU A 48 -3.20 -2.62 -5.95
CA GLU A 48 -1.76 -2.65 -6.24
C GLU A 48 -1.17 -4.05 -6.15
N ILE A 49 -1.59 -4.87 -5.18
CA ILE A 49 -1.17 -6.29 -5.08
C ILE A 49 -1.65 -7.07 -6.31
N ASN A 50 -2.88 -6.81 -6.78
CA ASN A 50 -3.45 -7.47 -7.96
C ASN A 50 -2.80 -7.01 -9.27
N ASP A 51 -2.38 -5.74 -9.37
CA ASP A 51 -1.65 -5.16 -10.51
C ASP A 51 -0.17 -5.61 -10.56
N GLY A 52 0.27 -6.46 -9.63
CA GLY A 52 1.65 -6.96 -9.60
C GLY A 52 2.65 -5.98 -8.99
N ILE A 53 2.19 -4.95 -8.27
CA ILE A 53 3.04 -3.95 -7.60
C ILE A 53 3.97 -3.24 -8.60
N GLU A 54 3.54 -3.13 -9.86
CA GLU A 54 4.31 -2.48 -10.92
C GLU A 54 4.17 -0.96 -10.88
N ARG A 55 2.98 -0.45 -10.54
CA ARG A 55 2.68 0.99 -10.51
C ARG A 55 3.46 1.73 -9.44
N THR A 56 3.48 1.23 -8.21
CA THR A 56 4.23 1.88 -7.12
C THR A 56 5.74 1.72 -7.28
N ARG A 57 6.23 0.64 -7.91
CA ARG A 57 7.66 0.48 -8.25
C ARG A 57 8.15 1.59 -9.19
N ARG A 58 7.30 2.05 -10.11
CA ARG A 58 7.61 3.13 -11.04
C ARG A 58 7.63 4.52 -10.38
N GLN A 59 6.89 4.71 -9.29
CA GLN A 59 6.92 5.96 -8.51
C GLN A 59 8.08 6.00 -7.50
N ALA A 60 8.48 4.86 -6.93
CA ALA A 60 9.61 4.78 -6.01
C ALA A 60 10.98 4.98 -6.70
N ALA A 61 11.10 4.68 -7.99
CA ALA A 61 12.34 4.86 -8.77
C ALA A 61 12.57 6.31 -9.26
N ARG A 62 11.69 7.26 -8.91
CA ARG A 62 11.74 8.67 -9.34
C ARG A 62 12.13 9.65 -8.23
N ARG A 63 12.72 9.15 -7.13
CA ARG A 63 13.30 9.97 -6.06
C ARG A 63 14.78 9.74 -5.95
#